data_AF-A0A2G1WIQ2-F1
#
_entry.id   AF-A0A2G1WIQ2-F1
#
_cell.length_a   1.000
_cell.length_b   1.000
_cell.length_c   1.000
_cell.angle_alpha   90.00
_cell.angle_beta   90.00
_cell.angle_gamma   90.00
#
_symmetry.space_group_name_H-M   'P 1'
#
loop_
_entity.id
_entity.type
_entity.pdbx_description
1 polymer ?
#
loop_
_entity_poly.entity_id
_entity_poly.type
_entity_poly.pdbx_seq_one_letter_code
_entity_poly.pdbx_strand_id
1 'polypeptide(L)'
;MFEEFVLTASTADLSEEPRAREHADAVEFRMDLASDPLAQLDAYDGELPLLVTNRATWEGGEAGDLGRFDALSTAVARDAVSAVDVELAALRGNAPEGEESHATALRDTAREEGVSVVVSVHDFESTPEPAALVDLLTDAASEGDVGKLATTATAPADALAMIEATHEATAAGHRVATMCMGEPGRHTRAVTPLYGSKIGYAPVDPANATAPGQYPLATLRELVDGLGGDGTDE
;
A
#
# COMPACT_ATOMS: atom_id res chain seq x y z
N MET A 1 -8.90 -2.98 10.01
CA MET A 1 -8.93 -1.97 8.94
C MET A 1 -9.40 -2.56 7.61
N PHE A 2 -8.81 -3.66 7.12
CA PHE A 2 -8.97 -4.11 5.73
C PHE A 2 -9.95 -5.28 5.50
N GLU A 3 -11.11 -5.27 6.17
CA GLU A 3 -12.17 -6.26 5.90
C GLU A 3 -12.89 -5.95 4.57
N GLU A 4 -13.14 -4.67 4.33
CA GLU A 4 -13.65 -4.10 3.08
C GLU A 4 -12.54 -3.36 2.33
N PHE A 5 -12.83 -2.91 1.11
CA PHE A 5 -11.89 -2.12 0.32
C PHE A 5 -11.65 -0.76 0.99
N VAL A 6 -10.39 -0.33 1.04
CA VAL A 6 -9.95 0.95 1.58
C VAL A 6 -9.21 1.72 0.50
N LEU A 7 -9.70 2.89 0.10
CA LEU A 7 -8.97 3.81 -0.76
C LEU A 7 -8.07 4.70 0.10
N THR A 8 -6.76 4.51 0.00
CA THR A 8 -5.75 5.30 0.69
C THR A 8 -5.30 6.49 -0.16
N ALA A 9 -5.31 7.67 0.44
CA ALA A 9 -4.72 8.86 -0.16
C ALA A 9 -3.25 9.00 0.26
N SER A 10 -2.32 8.90 -0.68
CA SER A 10 -0.89 9.02 -0.40
C SER A 10 -0.46 10.49 -0.31
N THR A 11 0.26 10.87 0.74
CA THR A 11 0.89 12.19 0.89
C THR A 11 2.17 12.12 1.74
N ALA A 12 3.04 13.12 1.59
CA ALA A 12 4.20 13.38 2.44
C ALA A 12 3.97 14.56 3.41
N ASP A 13 2.76 15.15 3.40
CA ASP A 13 2.36 16.27 4.23
C ASP A 13 0.95 16.00 4.80
N LEU A 14 0.88 15.67 6.09
CA LEU A 14 -0.38 15.36 6.77
C LEU A 14 -1.33 16.57 6.83
N SER A 15 -0.85 17.80 6.61
CA SER A 15 -1.73 18.97 6.51
C SER A 15 -2.63 18.93 5.27
N GLU A 16 -2.35 18.04 4.31
CA GLU A 16 -3.19 17.81 3.14
C GLU A 16 -4.38 16.87 3.40
N GLU A 17 -4.43 16.16 4.53
CA GLU A 17 -5.49 15.19 4.84
C GLU A 17 -6.93 15.75 4.68
N PRO A 18 -7.25 17.01 5.05
CA PRO A 18 -8.58 17.56 4.82
C PRO A 18 -9.03 17.55 3.36
N ARG A 19 -8.10 17.58 2.39
CA ARG A 19 -8.41 17.46 0.94
C ARG A 19 -8.75 16.04 0.52
N ALA A 20 -8.39 15.04 1.32
CA ALA A 20 -8.60 13.62 1.02
C ALA A 20 -9.96 13.09 1.54
N ARG A 21 -10.50 13.69 2.61
CA ARG A 21 -11.69 13.20 3.36
C ARG A 21 -12.92 12.91 2.51
N GLU A 22 -13.12 13.65 1.43
CA GLU A 22 -14.28 13.45 0.55
C GLU A 22 -14.22 12.12 -0.21
N HIS A 23 -13.02 11.60 -0.47
CA HIS A 23 -12.83 10.50 -1.42
C HIS A 23 -12.00 9.33 -0.86
N ALA A 24 -11.22 9.54 0.19
CA ALA A 24 -10.38 8.51 0.80
C ALA A 24 -10.96 7.99 2.12
N ASP A 25 -10.68 6.71 2.39
CA ASP A 25 -11.05 6.04 3.64
C ASP A 25 -9.90 6.09 4.66
N ALA A 26 -8.68 6.36 4.19
CA ALA A 26 -7.46 6.44 4.98
C ALA A 26 -6.40 7.29 4.26
N VAL A 27 -5.35 7.67 4.98
CA VAL A 27 -4.17 8.35 4.40
C VAL A 27 -2.97 7.43 4.46
N GLU A 28 -2.27 7.21 3.35
CA GLU A 28 -0.91 6.68 3.36
C GLU A 28 0.06 7.85 3.59
N PHE A 29 0.71 7.88 4.76
CA PHE A 29 1.74 8.85 5.07
C PHE A 29 3.12 8.33 4.66
N ARG A 30 3.68 8.92 3.60
CA ARG A 30 5.01 8.63 3.06
C ARG A 30 6.08 9.35 3.86
N MET A 31 6.48 8.75 4.97
CA MET A 31 7.51 9.28 5.87
C MET A 31 8.85 9.46 5.18
N ASP A 32 9.17 8.62 4.19
CA ASP A 32 10.43 8.70 3.44
C ASP A 32 10.53 9.99 2.58
N LEU A 33 9.40 10.61 2.25
CA LEU A 33 9.33 11.85 1.47
C LEU A 33 9.04 13.09 2.34
N ALA A 34 8.74 12.88 3.62
CA ALA A 34 8.34 13.93 4.54
C ALA A 34 9.56 14.62 5.16
N SER A 35 9.47 15.93 5.38
CA SER A 35 10.58 16.71 5.96
C SER A 35 10.80 16.48 7.47
N ASP A 36 9.73 16.25 8.23
CA ASP A 36 9.77 15.93 9.67
C ASP A 36 8.57 15.02 10.03
N PRO A 37 8.62 13.73 9.66
CA PRO A 37 7.45 12.86 9.74
C PRO A 37 6.93 12.65 11.16
N LEU A 38 7.83 12.52 12.14
CA LEU A 38 7.42 12.28 13.53
C LEU A 38 6.74 13.51 14.13
N ALA A 39 7.24 14.73 13.85
CA ALA A 39 6.58 15.94 14.32
C ALA A 39 5.20 16.13 13.67
N GLN A 40 5.04 15.77 12.40
CA GLN A 40 3.73 15.79 11.74
C GLN A 40 2.76 14.79 12.38
N LEU A 41 3.21 13.57 12.69
CA LEU A 41 2.40 12.57 13.40
C LEU A 41 2.00 13.04 14.80
N ASP A 42 2.93 13.64 15.55
CA ASP A 42 2.65 14.16 16.89
C ASP A 42 1.67 15.36 16.87
N ALA A 43 1.63 16.11 15.76
CA ALA A 43 0.72 17.24 15.55
C ALA A 43 -0.59 16.85 14.83
N TYR A 44 -0.75 15.60 14.41
CA TYR A 44 -1.88 15.17 13.61
C TYR A 44 -3.18 15.13 14.44
N ASP A 45 -4.14 15.95 14.04
CA ASP A 45 -5.50 16.05 14.61
C ASP A 45 -6.60 15.79 13.57
N GLY A 46 -6.24 15.13 12.46
CA GLY A 46 -7.14 14.78 11.37
C GLY A 46 -8.13 13.67 11.71
N GLU A 47 -8.99 13.33 10.74
CA GLU A 47 -10.09 12.37 10.94
C GLU A 47 -9.78 11.00 10.35
N LEU A 48 -9.05 10.96 9.24
CA LEU A 48 -8.73 9.70 8.57
C LEU A 48 -7.67 8.90 9.32
N PRO A 49 -7.82 7.57 9.42
CA PRO A 49 -6.77 6.70 9.95
C PRO A 49 -5.56 6.69 9.03
N LEU A 50 -4.37 6.53 9.63
CA LEU A 50 -3.10 6.57 8.92
C LEU A 50 -2.56 5.16 8.67
N LEU A 51 -2.10 4.93 7.44
CA LEU A 51 -1.15 3.89 7.06
C LEU A 51 0.22 4.56 6.93
N VAL A 52 1.18 4.22 7.79
CA VAL A 52 2.53 4.81 7.73
C VAL A 52 3.46 3.95 6.87
N THR A 53 4.13 4.59 5.92
CA THR A 53 5.07 3.94 5.00
C THR A 53 6.38 4.72 5.02
N ASN A 54 7.51 4.04 5.24
CA ASN A 54 8.84 4.62 5.14
C ASN A 54 9.65 3.82 4.11
N ARG A 55 9.33 4.01 2.83
CA ARG A 55 9.74 3.14 1.72
C ARG A 55 11.25 3.18 1.49
N ALA A 56 11.88 2.02 1.40
CA ALA A 56 13.30 1.93 1.09
C ALA A 56 13.65 2.35 -0.36
N THR A 57 14.87 2.85 -0.59
CA THR A 57 15.34 3.25 -1.93
C THR A 57 15.34 2.10 -2.95
N TRP A 58 15.53 0.86 -2.51
CA TRP A 58 15.56 -0.31 -3.39
C TRP A 58 14.15 -0.80 -3.81
N GLU A 59 13.09 -0.24 -3.21
CA GLU A 59 11.70 -0.38 -3.68
C GLU A 59 11.09 0.99 -4.05
N GLY A 60 11.90 1.93 -4.55
CA GLY A 60 11.40 3.19 -5.14
C GLY A 60 10.99 4.27 -4.14
N GLY A 61 11.44 4.21 -2.89
CA GLY A 61 11.33 5.29 -1.90
C GLY A 61 12.61 6.12 -1.76
N GLU A 62 12.68 6.93 -0.70
CA GLU A 62 13.84 7.77 -0.39
C GLU A 62 14.57 7.39 0.93
N ALA A 63 14.09 6.38 1.67
CA ALA A 63 14.74 5.94 2.89
C ALA A 63 15.97 5.06 2.62
N GLY A 64 17.15 5.55 2.99
CA GLY A 64 18.43 4.88 2.72
C GLY A 64 19.10 4.22 3.93
N ASP A 65 18.59 4.41 5.14
CA ASP A 65 19.18 3.87 6.37
C ASP A 65 18.18 3.05 7.22
N LEU A 66 18.72 2.24 8.13
CA LEU A 66 17.95 1.37 9.02
C LEU A 66 17.16 2.14 10.08
N GLY A 67 17.49 3.40 10.35
CA GLY A 67 16.75 4.27 11.25
C GLY A 67 15.30 4.50 10.80
N ARG A 68 14.99 4.18 9.53
CA ARG A 68 13.61 4.13 9.01
C ARG A 68 12.69 3.23 9.83
N PHE A 69 13.19 2.09 10.31
CA PHE A 69 12.40 1.15 11.12
C PHE A 69 12.17 1.67 12.53
N ASP A 70 13.16 2.31 13.14
CA ASP A 70 12.99 2.95 14.45
C ASP A 70 11.96 4.09 14.38
N ALA A 71 11.97 4.85 13.29
CA ALA A 71 10.97 5.87 13.02
C ALA A 71 9.56 5.27 12.83
N LEU A 72 9.43 4.15 12.12
CA LEU A 72 8.16 3.43 11.99
C LEU A 72 7.69 2.83 13.33
N SER A 73 8.59 2.22 14.10
CA SER A 73 8.28 1.66 15.43
C SER A 73 7.83 2.76 16.40
N THR A 74 8.40 3.95 16.26
CA THR A 74 7.89 5.13 16.94
C THR A 74 6.49 5.46 16.40
N ALA A 75 6.31 5.60 15.10
CA ALA A 75 5.04 5.97 14.48
C ALA A 75 3.84 5.05 14.86
N VAL A 76 4.04 3.73 14.97
CA VAL A 76 2.93 2.80 15.27
C VAL A 76 2.34 2.97 16.68
N ALA A 77 3.04 3.63 17.60
CA ALA A 77 2.52 3.90 18.94
C ALA A 77 1.55 5.11 19.02
N ARG A 78 1.14 5.68 17.88
CA ARG A 78 0.22 6.83 17.83
C ARG A 78 -1.19 6.34 17.49
N ASP A 79 -2.17 6.82 18.24
CA ASP A 79 -3.58 6.41 18.11
C ASP A 79 -4.15 6.55 16.69
N ALA A 80 -3.69 7.54 15.92
CA ALA A 80 -4.14 7.75 14.54
C ALA A 80 -3.59 6.71 13.55
N VAL A 81 -2.52 6.00 13.89
CA VAL A 81 -1.87 5.02 13.02
C VAL A 81 -2.58 3.68 13.16
N SER A 82 -3.25 3.28 12.08
CA SER A 82 -4.02 2.02 12.01
C SER A 82 -3.31 0.93 11.20
N ALA A 83 -2.33 1.31 10.37
CA ALA A 83 -1.51 0.36 9.63
C ALA A 83 -0.06 0.84 9.44
N VAL A 84 0.85 -0.10 9.23
CA VAL A 84 2.23 0.15 8.83
C VAL A 84 2.60 -0.72 7.62
N ASP A 85 3.36 -0.16 6.69
CA ASP A 85 3.91 -0.89 5.55
C ASP A 85 5.35 -1.37 5.85
N VAL A 86 5.63 -2.65 5.55
CA VAL A 86 6.96 -3.27 5.68
C VAL A 86 7.26 -4.09 4.43
N GLU A 87 8.43 -3.93 3.83
CA GLU A 87 8.81 -4.69 2.64
C GLU A 87 9.03 -6.19 2.96
N LEU A 88 8.50 -7.08 2.12
CA LEU A 88 8.68 -8.53 2.25
C LEU A 88 10.16 -8.94 2.19
N ALA A 89 10.94 -8.31 1.30
CA ALA A 89 12.35 -8.63 1.17
C ALA A 89 13.14 -8.27 2.43
N ALA A 90 12.73 -7.24 3.18
CA ALA A 90 13.30 -6.93 4.48
C ALA A 90 12.98 -8.06 5.48
N LEU A 91 11.72 -8.46 5.59
CA LEU A 91 11.27 -9.54 6.50
C LEU A 91 11.89 -10.92 6.22
N ARG A 92 12.29 -11.18 4.97
CA ARG A 92 12.87 -12.47 4.55
C ARG A 92 14.39 -12.47 4.39
N GLY A 93 15.07 -11.39 4.76
CA GLY A 93 16.52 -11.30 4.63
C GLY A 93 17.03 -11.24 3.18
N ASN A 94 16.17 -10.83 2.24
CA ASN A 94 16.51 -10.62 0.82
C ASN A 94 16.77 -9.13 0.50
N ALA A 95 16.84 -8.28 1.53
CA ALA A 95 17.19 -6.87 1.47
C ALA A 95 18.65 -6.65 1.94
N PRO A 96 19.19 -5.42 1.91
CA PRO A 96 20.51 -5.12 2.46
C PRO A 96 20.71 -5.64 3.90
N GLU A 97 21.97 -5.90 4.26
CA GLU A 97 22.33 -6.52 5.54
C GLU A 97 21.79 -5.74 6.74
N GLY A 98 21.14 -6.46 7.67
CA GLY A 98 20.58 -5.88 8.89
C GLY A 98 19.10 -5.48 8.81
N GLU A 99 18.48 -5.47 7.63
CA GLU A 99 17.05 -5.14 7.48
C GLU A 99 16.14 -6.15 8.21
N GLU A 100 16.44 -7.45 8.14
CA GLU A 100 15.58 -8.52 8.67
C GLU A 100 15.25 -8.39 10.16
N SER A 101 16.27 -8.12 10.99
CA SER A 101 16.07 -7.99 12.43
C SER A 101 15.23 -6.77 12.79
N HIS A 102 15.42 -5.64 12.08
CA HIS A 102 14.66 -4.41 12.32
C HIS A 102 13.23 -4.51 11.79
N ALA A 103 13.03 -5.07 10.60
CA ALA A 103 11.71 -5.31 10.02
C ALA A 103 10.88 -6.28 10.88
N THR A 104 11.51 -7.35 11.38
CA THR A 104 10.88 -8.31 12.30
C THR A 104 10.47 -7.64 13.60
N ALA A 105 11.37 -6.84 14.21
CA ALA A 105 11.07 -6.10 15.43
C ALA A 105 9.93 -5.08 15.23
N LEU A 106 9.91 -4.36 14.10
CA LEU A 106 8.82 -3.45 13.74
C LEU A 106 7.49 -4.20 13.61
N ARG A 107 7.45 -5.31 12.87
CA ARG A 107 6.24 -6.13 12.70
C ARG A 107 5.69 -6.59 14.05
N ASP A 108 6.57 -7.06 14.93
CA ASP A 108 6.18 -7.54 16.25
C ASP A 108 5.66 -6.38 17.12
N THR A 109 6.31 -5.22 17.09
CA THR A 109 5.85 -3.99 17.75
C THR A 109 4.47 -3.56 17.25
N ALA A 110 4.26 -3.53 15.94
CA ALA A 110 2.98 -3.16 15.35
C ALA A 110 1.85 -4.09 15.80
N ARG A 111 2.12 -5.40 15.88
CA ARG A 111 1.16 -6.39 16.39
C ARG A 111 0.84 -6.19 17.87
N GLU A 112 1.83 -5.85 18.69
CA GLU A 112 1.63 -5.55 20.12
C GLU A 112 0.76 -4.30 20.33
N GLU A 113 0.93 -3.28 19.48
CA GLU A 113 0.13 -2.05 19.48
C GLU A 113 -1.25 -2.22 18.79
N GLY A 114 -1.54 -3.39 18.20
CA GLY A 114 -2.79 -3.64 17.48
C GLY A 114 -2.90 -2.94 16.12
N VAL A 115 -1.77 -2.51 15.56
CA VAL A 115 -1.64 -1.88 14.24
C VAL A 115 -1.53 -2.96 13.16
N SER A 116 -2.30 -2.82 12.07
CA SER A 116 -2.26 -3.77 10.95
C SER A 116 -0.95 -3.68 10.18
N VAL A 117 -0.36 -4.81 9.81
CA VAL A 117 0.87 -4.85 9.00
C VAL A 117 0.54 -5.14 7.54
N VAL A 118 0.85 -4.19 6.66
CA VAL A 118 0.83 -4.38 5.21
C VAL A 118 2.22 -4.81 4.77
N VAL A 119 2.35 -6.03 4.26
CA VAL A 119 3.64 -6.54 3.77
C VAL A 119 3.69 -6.36 2.28
N SER A 120 4.69 -5.63 1.78
CA SER A 120 4.67 -5.11 0.43
C SER A 120 5.85 -5.57 -0.42
N VAL A 121 5.61 -5.62 -1.74
CA VAL A 121 6.61 -5.89 -2.78
C VAL A 121 6.38 -4.90 -3.91
N HIS A 122 7.44 -4.27 -4.39
CA HIS A 122 7.38 -3.36 -5.53
C HIS A 122 8.41 -3.74 -6.61
N ASP A 123 7.92 -3.92 -7.84
CA ASP A 123 8.76 -4.08 -9.03
C ASP A 123 8.50 -2.91 -10.00
N PHE A 124 9.47 -1.99 -10.05
CA PHE A 124 9.41 -0.80 -10.91
C PHE A 124 9.88 -1.05 -12.35
N GLU A 125 10.32 -2.26 -12.66
CA GLU A 125 10.88 -2.62 -13.96
C GLU A 125 9.92 -3.50 -14.77
N SER A 126 9.26 -4.46 -14.12
CA SER A 126 8.50 -5.49 -14.82
C SER A 126 7.35 -6.08 -14.00
N THR A 127 6.60 -7.00 -14.62
CA THR A 127 5.66 -7.88 -13.94
C THR A 127 6.19 -9.31 -14.08
N PRO A 128 6.44 -10.03 -12.96
CA PRO A 128 6.85 -11.42 -12.99
C PRO A 128 5.84 -12.34 -13.69
N GLU A 129 6.26 -13.56 -13.98
CA GLU A 129 5.36 -14.57 -14.54
C GLU A 129 4.21 -14.91 -13.57
N PRO A 130 3.02 -15.32 -14.07
CA PRO A 130 1.81 -15.46 -13.26
C PRO A 130 1.98 -16.30 -11.98
N ALA A 131 2.71 -17.42 -12.06
CA ALA A 131 2.95 -18.27 -10.90
C ALA A 131 3.73 -17.53 -9.80
N ALA A 132 4.73 -16.73 -10.17
CA ALA A 132 5.50 -15.94 -9.23
C ALA A 132 4.66 -14.83 -8.57
N LEU A 133 3.66 -14.27 -9.26
CA LEU A 133 2.74 -13.28 -8.66
C LEU A 133 1.95 -13.89 -7.49
N VAL A 134 1.42 -15.11 -7.68
CA VAL A 134 0.66 -15.82 -6.64
C VAL A 134 1.56 -16.20 -5.47
N ASP A 135 2.78 -16.68 -5.74
CA ASP A 135 3.75 -17.01 -4.71
C ASP A 135 4.12 -15.77 -3.88
N LEU A 136 4.45 -14.65 -4.53
CA LEU A 136 4.77 -13.38 -3.85
C LEU A 136 3.62 -12.85 -3.00
N LEU A 137 2.38 -12.93 -3.49
CA LEU A 137 1.20 -12.52 -2.74
C LEU A 137 0.94 -13.40 -1.53
N THR A 138 1.07 -14.72 -1.70
CA THR A 138 0.93 -15.70 -0.61
C THR A 138 1.99 -15.45 0.46
N ASP A 139 3.23 -15.25 0.01
CA ASP A 139 4.37 -14.97 0.85
C ASP A 139 4.20 -13.68 1.66
N ALA A 140 3.81 -12.58 1.01
CA ALA A 140 3.51 -11.33 1.68
C ALA A 140 2.35 -11.46 2.68
N ALA A 141 1.24 -12.08 2.27
CA ALA A 141 0.07 -12.28 3.12
C ALA A 141 0.33 -13.25 4.29
N SER A 142 1.39 -14.06 4.24
CA SER A 142 1.77 -14.94 5.35
C SER A 142 2.56 -14.22 6.45
N GLU A 143 3.17 -13.08 6.13
CA GLU A 143 4.00 -12.28 7.04
C GLU A 143 3.23 -11.12 7.70
N GLY A 144 2.09 -10.70 7.14
CA GLY A 144 1.29 -9.58 7.65
C GLY A 144 -0.22 -9.81 7.55
N ASP A 145 -0.99 -8.74 7.77
CA ASP A 145 -2.45 -8.74 7.69
C ASP A 145 -2.96 -8.59 6.25
N VAL A 146 -2.18 -7.92 5.39
CA VAL A 146 -2.44 -7.74 3.95
C VAL A 146 -1.15 -7.90 3.15
N GLY A 147 -1.14 -8.77 2.15
CA GLY A 147 -0.05 -8.86 1.17
C GLY A 147 -0.23 -7.86 0.02
N LYS A 148 0.73 -6.97 -0.22
CA LYS A 148 0.67 -5.93 -1.23
C LYS A 148 1.68 -6.20 -2.35
N LEU A 149 1.21 -6.16 -3.60
CA LEU A 149 2.07 -6.32 -4.77
C LEU A 149 1.80 -5.22 -5.80
N ALA A 150 2.84 -4.44 -6.11
CA ALA A 150 2.81 -3.41 -7.14
C ALA A 150 3.91 -3.65 -8.17
N THR A 151 3.55 -4.03 -9.39
CA THR A 151 4.51 -4.35 -10.47
C THR A 151 4.35 -3.39 -11.65
N THR A 152 5.30 -3.35 -12.58
CA THR A 152 5.21 -2.48 -13.76
C THR A 152 4.74 -3.27 -14.97
N ALA A 153 3.57 -2.92 -15.51
CA ALA A 153 3.03 -3.56 -16.70
C ALA A 153 3.64 -2.93 -17.96
N THR A 154 4.22 -3.79 -18.80
CA THR A 154 4.78 -3.45 -20.11
C THR A 154 3.84 -3.82 -21.25
N ALA A 155 2.86 -4.69 -21.00
CA ALA A 155 1.81 -5.08 -21.93
C ALA A 155 0.47 -5.33 -21.21
N PRO A 156 -0.68 -5.31 -21.93
CA PRO A 156 -1.98 -5.65 -21.32
C PRO A 156 -2.05 -7.06 -20.71
N ALA A 157 -1.21 -8.00 -21.17
CA ALA A 157 -1.12 -9.35 -20.59
C ALA A 157 -0.66 -9.32 -19.13
N ASP A 158 0.20 -8.38 -18.75
CA ASP A 158 0.69 -8.22 -17.38
C ASP A 158 -0.45 -7.82 -16.44
N ALA A 159 -1.36 -6.95 -16.91
CA ALA A 159 -2.54 -6.55 -16.17
C ALA A 159 -3.52 -7.71 -15.95
N LEU A 160 -3.70 -8.57 -16.97
CA LEU A 160 -4.51 -9.78 -16.85
C LEU A 160 -3.93 -10.75 -15.83
N ALA A 161 -2.61 -10.97 -15.87
CA ALA A 161 -1.91 -11.81 -14.90
C ALA A 161 -2.06 -11.29 -13.46
N MET A 162 -1.98 -9.98 -13.25
CA MET A 162 -2.20 -9.38 -11.93
C MET A 162 -3.66 -9.57 -11.45
N ILE A 163 -4.64 -9.38 -12.32
CA ILE A 163 -6.06 -9.60 -11.97
C ILE A 163 -6.31 -11.07 -11.59
N GLU A 164 -5.77 -12.01 -12.35
CA GLU A 164 -5.86 -13.45 -12.07
C GLU A 164 -5.20 -13.79 -10.73
N ALA A 165 -3.97 -13.34 -10.49
CA ALA A 165 -3.26 -13.56 -9.23
C ALA A 165 -4.00 -12.96 -8.02
N THR A 166 -4.62 -11.78 -8.19
CA THR A 166 -5.46 -11.16 -7.14
C THR A 166 -6.64 -12.05 -6.79
N HIS A 167 -7.33 -12.57 -7.80
CA HIS A 167 -8.49 -13.42 -7.63
C HIS A 167 -8.11 -14.73 -6.94
N GLU A 168 -7.03 -15.38 -7.40
CA GLU A 168 -6.54 -16.64 -6.82
C GLU A 168 -6.14 -16.48 -5.35
N ALA A 169 -5.34 -15.46 -5.01
CA ALA A 169 -4.93 -15.22 -3.64
C ALA A 169 -6.13 -14.93 -2.72
N THR A 170 -7.09 -14.13 -3.21
CA THR A 170 -8.34 -13.86 -2.46
C THR A 170 -9.17 -15.12 -2.26
N ALA A 171 -9.33 -15.94 -3.31
CA ALA A 171 -10.07 -17.21 -3.23
C ALA A 171 -9.42 -18.23 -2.29
N ALA A 172 -8.09 -18.16 -2.13
CA ALA A 172 -7.34 -18.93 -1.14
C ALA A 172 -7.47 -18.39 0.31
N GLY A 173 -8.16 -17.26 0.50
CA GLY A 173 -8.43 -16.66 1.80
C GLY A 173 -7.40 -15.62 2.25
N HIS A 174 -6.47 -15.22 1.39
CA HIS A 174 -5.53 -14.15 1.68
C HIS A 174 -6.18 -12.78 1.48
N ARG A 175 -5.87 -11.82 2.36
CA ARG A 175 -6.15 -10.41 2.10
C ARG A 175 -4.97 -9.84 1.31
N VAL A 176 -5.25 -9.29 0.14
CA VAL A 176 -4.23 -8.75 -0.75
C VAL A 176 -4.55 -7.35 -1.23
N ALA A 177 -3.54 -6.60 -1.64
CA ALA A 177 -3.67 -5.31 -2.31
C ALA A 177 -2.80 -5.31 -3.57
N THR A 178 -3.41 -5.20 -4.74
CA THR A 178 -2.73 -5.44 -6.01
C THR A 178 -2.96 -4.33 -7.01
N MET A 179 -1.90 -3.97 -7.73
CA MET A 179 -1.96 -3.03 -8.83
C MET A 179 -0.79 -3.21 -9.78
N CYS A 180 -1.00 -2.84 -11.03
CA CYS A 180 0.08 -2.59 -11.97
C CYS A 180 0.30 -1.08 -12.16
N MET A 181 1.56 -0.68 -12.11
CA MET A 181 2.06 0.60 -12.59
C MET A 181 2.17 0.60 -14.11
N GLY A 182 2.32 1.80 -14.68
CA GLY A 182 2.44 2.00 -16.13
C GLY A 182 1.09 2.01 -16.84
N GLU A 183 1.06 2.57 -18.06
CA GLU A 183 -0.17 2.76 -18.82
C GLU A 183 -0.92 1.44 -19.12
N PRO A 184 -0.24 0.33 -19.53
CA PRO A 184 -0.94 -0.93 -19.79
C PRO A 184 -1.65 -1.50 -18.56
N GLY A 185 -1.08 -1.24 -17.37
CA GLY A 185 -1.56 -1.74 -16.08
C GLY A 185 -2.52 -0.81 -15.36
N ARG A 186 -2.63 0.45 -15.78
CA ARG A 186 -3.32 1.52 -15.05
C ARG A 186 -4.74 1.16 -14.59
N HIS A 187 -5.51 0.47 -15.43
CA HIS A 187 -6.88 0.08 -15.12
C HIS A 187 -7.01 -0.92 -13.96
N THR A 188 -5.95 -1.69 -13.65
CA THR A 188 -5.94 -2.62 -12.50
C THR A 188 -6.25 -1.90 -11.19
N ARG A 189 -5.85 -0.63 -11.02
CA ARG A 189 -6.13 0.17 -9.81
C ARG A 189 -7.62 0.27 -9.47
N ALA A 190 -8.48 0.30 -10.49
CA ALA A 190 -9.93 0.38 -10.33
C ALA A 190 -10.62 -0.99 -10.44
N VAL A 191 -10.00 -1.94 -11.15
CA VAL A 191 -10.62 -3.24 -11.47
C VAL A 191 -10.29 -4.32 -10.45
N THR A 192 -9.07 -4.39 -9.91
CA THR A 192 -8.68 -5.44 -8.95
C THR A 192 -9.49 -5.45 -7.65
N PRO A 193 -10.12 -4.35 -7.17
CA PRO A 193 -11.06 -4.40 -6.06
C PRO A 193 -12.23 -5.38 -6.29
N LEU A 194 -12.73 -5.49 -7.53
CA LEU A 194 -13.79 -6.46 -7.90
C LEU A 194 -13.34 -7.91 -7.71
N TYR A 195 -12.02 -8.14 -7.77
CA TYR A 195 -11.39 -9.46 -7.65
C TYR A 195 -10.81 -9.70 -6.25
N GLY A 196 -10.98 -8.76 -5.32
CA GLY A 196 -10.64 -8.94 -3.91
C GLY A 196 -9.50 -8.08 -3.38
N SER A 197 -8.88 -7.24 -4.22
CA SER A 197 -7.88 -6.26 -3.73
C SER A 197 -8.51 -5.36 -2.66
N LYS A 198 -7.86 -5.26 -1.50
CA LYS A 198 -8.38 -4.59 -0.30
C LYS A 198 -7.92 -3.15 -0.15
N ILE A 199 -6.88 -2.73 -0.87
CA ILE A 199 -6.33 -1.39 -0.75
C ILE A 199 -6.08 -0.81 -2.14
N GLY A 200 -6.65 0.37 -2.39
CA GLY A 200 -6.33 1.19 -3.56
C GLY A 200 -5.53 2.41 -3.13
N TYR A 201 -4.63 2.88 -3.98
CA TYR A 201 -3.74 4.02 -3.68
C TYR A 201 -3.88 5.10 -4.75
N ALA A 202 -4.08 6.34 -4.31
CA ALA A 202 -4.04 7.53 -5.15
C ALA A 202 -3.41 8.71 -4.39
N PRO A 203 -2.69 9.62 -5.05
CA PRO A 203 -2.09 10.76 -4.39
C PRO A 203 -3.17 11.80 -4.01
N VAL A 204 -2.97 12.51 -2.88
CA VAL A 204 -3.83 13.66 -2.52
C VAL A 204 -3.73 14.76 -3.58
N ASP A 205 -2.49 15.09 -3.97
CA ASP A 205 -2.22 15.99 -5.08
C ASP A 205 -1.74 15.19 -6.31
N PRO A 206 -2.44 15.24 -7.45
CA PRO A 206 -2.02 14.55 -8.67
C PRO A 206 -0.60 14.91 -9.14
N ALA A 207 -0.08 16.09 -8.79
CA ALA A 207 1.29 16.49 -9.11
C ALA A 207 2.35 15.69 -8.32
N ASN A 208 1.97 15.10 -7.18
CA ASN A 208 2.83 14.33 -6.29
C ASN A 208 2.68 12.82 -6.50
N ALA A 209 2.25 12.39 -7.69
CA ALA A 209 2.10 10.98 -8.02
C ALA A 209 3.43 10.23 -7.82
N THR A 210 3.42 9.22 -6.95
CA THR A 210 4.62 8.45 -6.54
C THR A 210 4.88 7.26 -7.44
N ALA A 211 3.91 6.86 -8.27
CA ALA A 211 3.99 5.72 -9.16
C ALA A 211 3.32 6.02 -10.51
N PRO A 212 3.90 5.59 -11.65
CA PRO A 212 3.29 5.78 -12.96
C PRO A 212 1.88 5.19 -13.05
N GLY A 213 0.96 5.97 -13.64
CA GLY A 213 -0.43 5.54 -13.87
C GLY A 213 -1.37 5.72 -12.69
N GLN A 214 -1.01 6.47 -11.64
CA GLN A 214 -1.96 6.85 -10.60
C GLN A 214 -3.08 7.76 -11.16
N TYR A 215 -4.32 7.47 -10.76
CA TYR A 215 -5.46 8.36 -11.00
C TYR A 215 -5.49 9.46 -9.94
N PRO A 216 -6.07 10.64 -10.24
CA PRO A 216 -6.52 11.55 -9.20
C PRO A 216 -7.44 10.82 -8.21
N LEU A 217 -7.35 11.14 -6.93
CA LEU A 217 -8.09 10.46 -5.86
C LEU A 217 -9.61 10.40 -6.13
N ALA A 218 -10.22 11.53 -6.48
CA ALA A 218 -11.65 11.61 -6.82
C ALA A 218 -12.02 10.69 -7.99
N THR A 219 -11.20 10.67 -9.04
CA THR A 219 -11.43 9.81 -10.20
C THR A 219 -11.32 8.33 -9.85
N LEU A 220 -10.36 7.94 -9.00
CA LEU A 220 -10.26 6.55 -8.58
C LEU A 220 -11.47 6.11 -7.76
N ARG A 221 -11.95 6.98 -6.86
CA ARG A 221 -13.18 6.77 -6.09
C ARG A 221 -14.38 6.52 -7.02
N GLU A 222 -14.64 7.45 -7.95
CA GLU A 222 -15.74 7.34 -8.93
C GLU A 222 -15.67 6.04 -9.75
N LEU A 223 -14.47 5.65 -10.19
CA LEU A 223 -14.27 4.42 -10.97
C LEU A 223 -14.55 3.17 -10.14
N VAL A 224 -14.04 3.10 -8.91
CA VAL A 224 -14.24 1.93 -8.04
C VAL A 224 -15.70 1.79 -7.67
N ASP A 225 -16.36 2.87 -7.24
CA ASP A 225 -17.76 2.85 -6.83
C ASP A 225 -18.67 2.49 -8.03
N GLY A 226 -18.42 3.09 -9.20
CA GLY A 226 -19.18 2.81 -10.42
C GLY A 226 -19.00 1.38 -10.96
N LEU A 227 -17.87 0.73 -10.68
CA LEU A 227 -17.61 -0.67 -11.06
C LEU A 227 -18.16 -1.67 -10.04
N GLY A 228 -18.15 -1.31 -8.75
CA GLY A 228 -18.65 -2.16 -7.66
C GLY A 228 -20.14 -2.43 -7.76
N GLY A 229 -20.86 -1.59 -8.52
CA GLY A 229 -22.31 -1.63 -8.64
C GLY A 229 -22.92 -1.20 -7.32
N ASP A 230 -23.41 0.03 -7.26
CA ASP A 230 -24.37 0.35 -6.21
C ASP A 230 -25.49 -0.69 -6.30
N GLY A 231 -25.85 -1.29 -5.16
CA GLY A 231 -27.08 -2.07 -5.01
C GLY A 231 -28.34 -1.22 -5.20
N THR A 232 -28.32 -0.24 -6.10
CA THR A 232 -29.51 0.41 -6.65
C THR A 232 -30.00 -0.45 -7.79
N ASP A 233 -30.72 -1.51 -7.43
CA ASP A 233 -31.84 -1.97 -8.24
C ASP A 233 -32.75 -0.76 -8.50
N GLU A 234 -32.78 -0.28 -9.75
CA GLU A 234 -33.95 0.38 -10.35
C GLU A 234 -34.47 -0.44 -11.53
#